data_AF-A0AAV1S548-F1
#
_entry.id   AF-A0AAV1S548-F1
#
_cell.length_a   1.000
_cell.length_b   1.000
_cell.length_c   1.000
_cell.angle_alpha   90.00
_cell.angle_beta   90.00
_cell.angle_gamma   90.00
#
_symmetry.space_group_name_H-M   'P 1'
#
loop_
_entity.id
_entity.type
_entity.pdbx_description
1 polymer ?
#
loop_
_entity_poly.entity_id
_entity_poly.type
_entity_poly.pdbx_seq_one_letter_code
_entity_poly.pdbx_strand_id
1 'polypeptide(L)'
;MAIAIRALFLAGLLISLVSVASAIAGTATYYNVYVPSACYGFQDQGVMIAAASDALYDNGAACGRMYRVTCTGATNQGVPQPCKGGSVTVKIVDRCPSPACRATIDLSQEAFSQIADINAGKINIDYTPRKYSATHQVLNPNIRKNDPNIPLLCFHISSFTSFLSSVRPRPHIGGQMDVSSNNSMGGIHLNKTRIQKCTSLPPYVNSNGFLQDEDSLKASLPILELHMFAIFLISHGFHFILKRWGIHILVSQILAGVIIGTTVLGRDADYARVFFTIDSKQILGTLAGIGFQLLGFLNGIKMDLSLVRKTGKMAIYSGILSMVMPVLIGGVTAKIASKYWSLKKIDKLSLYLVMLVQSMTPFPVVCNFIGDLKLTHSELGRMGLSSALTSEMLSQCVALSAFFLGIAYKQRAPEAVKAIAICIAFLILVLYVVRPAMFWVIKQTPKGRPVKGVYTDIIILGAFVSGALFDYFGLNVFLGSLVFGLAVPAGPPLASAVVEKLECIVTGVLVPLFMAMCTMGADFLKIDFGDYLLKSTAIVVFVVILTKFVSYLVPLLYFKLPKQDALSLAFLISTKGIVELGSFTYMKELGVC
;
A
#
# COMPACT_ATOMS: atom_id res chain seq x y z
N MET A 1 -0.92 13.78 23.20
CA MET A 1 -1.94 13.08 22.38
C MET A 1 -1.33 12.14 21.34
N ALA A 2 -0.43 12.58 20.45
CA ALA A 2 0.12 11.72 19.38
C ALA A 2 0.81 10.41 19.87
N ILE A 3 1.52 10.43 21.00
CA ILE A 3 2.14 9.22 21.58
C ILE A 3 1.09 8.22 22.08
N ALA A 4 0.03 8.72 22.74
CA ALA A 4 -1.06 7.89 23.26
C ALA A 4 -1.85 7.22 22.13
N ILE A 5 -2.12 7.94 21.03
CA ILE A 5 -2.80 7.40 19.85
C ILE A 5 -1.95 6.29 19.18
N ARG A 6 -0.63 6.49 19.08
CA ARG A 6 0.30 5.49 18.53
C ARG A 6 0.40 4.25 19.41
N ALA A 7 0.43 4.43 20.74
CA ALA A 7 0.42 3.33 21.70
C ALA A 7 -0.91 2.56 21.69
N LEU A 8 -2.05 3.24 21.59
CA LEU A 8 -3.36 2.62 21.45
C LEU A 8 -3.49 1.83 20.15
N PHE A 9 -2.93 2.35 19.04
CA PHE A 9 -2.92 1.63 17.77
C PHE A 9 -2.03 0.38 17.82
N LEU A 10 -0.84 0.48 18.43
CA LEU A 10 0.04 -0.68 18.67
C LEU A 10 -0.61 -1.73 19.57
N ALA A 11 -1.29 -1.30 20.64
CA ALA A 11 -2.05 -2.19 21.51
C ALA A 11 -3.22 -2.82 20.75
N GLY A 12 -3.94 -2.06 19.93
CA GLY A 12 -5.02 -2.55 19.08
C GLY A 12 -4.56 -3.63 18.09
N LEU A 13 -3.42 -3.42 17.42
CA LEU A 13 -2.80 -4.40 16.52
C LEU A 13 -2.37 -5.67 17.26
N LEU A 14 -1.81 -5.54 18.47
CA LEU A 14 -1.46 -6.71 19.30
C LEU A 14 -2.70 -7.48 19.75
N ILE A 15 -3.76 -6.78 20.13
CA ILE A 15 -5.02 -7.39 20.56
C ILE A 15 -5.72 -8.08 19.38
N SER A 16 -5.69 -7.48 18.17
CA SER A 16 -6.28 -8.09 16.97
C SER A 16 -5.54 -9.34 16.52
N LEU A 17 -4.21 -9.38 16.64
CA LEU A 17 -3.39 -10.58 16.39
C LEU A 17 -3.74 -11.75 17.33
N VAL A 18 -4.21 -11.43 18.54
CA VAL A 18 -4.64 -12.40 19.57
C VAL A 18 -6.12 -12.78 19.43
N SER A 19 -6.87 -12.18 18.49
CA SER A 19 -8.31 -12.43 18.37
C SER A 19 -8.62 -13.91 18.19
N VAL A 20 -9.38 -14.42 19.16
CA VAL A 20 -10.04 -15.73 19.17
C VAL A 20 -11.08 -15.70 18.05
N ALA A 21 -10.92 -16.49 16.99
CA ALA A 21 -12.12 -16.79 16.23
C ALA A 21 -12.94 -17.77 17.06
N SER A 22 -14.17 -17.36 17.36
CA SER A 22 -15.15 -18.29 17.90
C SER A 22 -15.30 -19.43 16.90
N ALA A 23 -14.97 -20.66 17.30
CA ALA A 23 -15.49 -21.82 16.61
C ALA A 23 -17.02 -21.73 16.60
N ILE A 24 -17.65 -22.17 15.50
CA ILE A 24 -19.11 -22.13 15.40
C ILE A 24 -19.62 -23.36 16.13
N ALA A 25 -20.30 -23.13 17.25
CA ALA A 25 -20.95 -24.18 18.00
C ALA A 25 -22.15 -24.74 17.20
N GLY A 26 -22.27 -26.05 17.20
CA GLY A 26 -23.37 -26.75 16.55
C GLY A 26 -23.64 -28.09 17.23
N THR A 27 -24.56 -28.85 16.63
CA THR A 27 -24.80 -30.23 17.03
C THR A 27 -24.55 -31.17 15.86
N ALA A 28 -24.09 -32.38 16.15
CA ALA A 28 -23.93 -33.42 15.15
C ALA A 28 -24.71 -34.69 15.50
N THR A 29 -25.25 -35.32 14.47
CA THR A 29 -25.82 -36.68 14.46
C THR A 29 -25.10 -37.51 13.41
N TYR A 30 -25.54 -38.76 13.20
CA TYR A 30 -25.06 -39.57 12.10
C TYR A 30 -26.18 -40.21 11.29
N TYR A 31 -25.86 -40.56 10.03
CA TYR A 31 -26.76 -41.23 9.09
C TYR A 31 -26.05 -42.34 8.32
N ASN A 32 -26.83 -43.34 7.86
CA ASN A 32 -26.31 -44.58 7.28
C ASN A 32 -26.41 -44.64 5.74
N VAL A 33 -27.28 -43.84 5.11
CA VAL A 33 -27.55 -43.87 3.67
C VAL A 33 -27.50 -42.45 3.13
N TYR A 34 -26.58 -42.17 2.20
CA TYR A 34 -26.32 -40.82 1.67
C TYR A 34 -26.59 -40.65 0.18
N VAL A 35 -26.97 -41.73 -0.52
CA VAL A 35 -27.25 -41.72 -1.95
C VAL A 35 -28.76 -41.92 -2.17
N PRO A 36 -29.42 -41.13 -3.03
CA PRO A 36 -28.89 -39.98 -3.78
C PRO A 36 -28.66 -38.75 -2.91
N SER A 37 -27.55 -38.05 -3.13
CA SER A 37 -27.19 -36.83 -2.41
C SER A 37 -27.67 -35.58 -3.15
N ALA A 38 -28.02 -34.52 -2.40
CA ALA A 38 -28.49 -33.26 -2.97
C ALA A 38 -27.42 -32.52 -3.80
N CYS A 39 -26.13 -32.73 -3.54
CA CYS A 39 -25.05 -32.08 -4.29
C CYS A 39 -24.58 -32.86 -5.53
N TYR A 40 -24.55 -34.20 -5.46
CA TYR A 40 -23.88 -35.04 -6.47
C TYR A 40 -24.75 -36.20 -6.99
N GLY A 41 -26.03 -36.27 -6.61
CA GLY A 41 -26.95 -37.31 -7.06
C GLY A 41 -26.47 -38.71 -6.66
N PHE A 42 -26.37 -39.62 -7.63
CA PHE A 42 -25.98 -41.02 -7.43
C PHE A 42 -24.46 -41.28 -7.37
N GLN A 43 -23.63 -40.24 -7.39
CA GLN A 43 -22.18 -40.39 -7.33
C GLN A 43 -21.70 -40.67 -5.90
N ASP A 44 -20.92 -41.74 -5.72
CA ASP A 44 -20.22 -42.04 -4.47
C ASP A 44 -19.12 -40.99 -4.23
N GLN A 45 -19.08 -40.43 -3.02
CA GLN A 45 -18.12 -39.39 -2.60
C GLN A 45 -17.24 -39.84 -1.40
N GLY A 46 -17.23 -41.15 -1.11
CA GLY A 46 -16.50 -41.77 -0.01
C GLY A 46 -17.21 -41.67 1.34
N VAL A 47 -16.49 -42.10 2.39
CA VAL A 47 -17.05 -42.24 3.75
C VAL A 47 -16.81 -41.02 4.65
N MET A 48 -15.98 -40.06 4.27
CA MET A 48 -15.69 -38.86 5.08
C MET A 48 -16.58 -37.69 4.65
N ILE A 49 -17.88 -37.87 4.82
CA ILE A 49 -18.92 -37.01 4.26
C ILE A 49 -19.93 -36.56 5.32
N ALA A 50 -20.68 -35.50 5.02
CA ALA A 50 -21.73 -34.99 5.87
C ALA A 50 -22.87 -34.33 5.09
N ALA A 51 -24.06 -34.33 5.70
CA ALA A 51 -25.21 -33.55 5.27
C ALA A 51 -25.30 -32.26 6.10
N ALA A 52 -25.57 -31.13 5.45
CA ALA A 52 -25.70 -29.84 6.10
C ALA A 52 -27.17 -29.48 6.35
N SER A 53 -27.48 -28.93 7.52
CA SER A 53 -28.80 -28.32 7.80
C SER A 53 -29.08 -27.15 6.84
N ASP A 54 -30.34 -26.77 6.66
CA ASP A 54 -30.74 -25.71 5.71
C ASP A 54 -29.93 -24.40 5.86
N ALA A 55 -29.64 -23.99 7.10
CA ALA A 55 -28.85 -22.80 7.39
C ALA A 55 -27.36 -22.93 6.98
N LEU A 56 -26.80 -24.13 7.04
CA LEU A 56 -25.41 -24.39 6.65
C LEU A 56 -25.28 -24.78 5.17
N TYR A 57 -26.30 -25.42 4.59
CA TYR A 57 -26.35 -25.86 3.20
C TYR A 57 -26.40 -24.69 2.22
N ASP A 58 -27.09 -23.60 2.60
CA ASP A 58 -27.14 -22.31 1.89
C ASP A 58 -27.41 -22.46 0.38
N ASN A 59 -28.55 -23.08 0.04
CA ASN A 59 -28.98 -23.37 -1.34
C ASN A 59 -27.91 -24.08 -2.22
N GLY A 60 -27.08 -24.92 -1.61
CA GLY A 60 -26.04 -25.70 -2.29
C GLY A 60 -24.68 -25.01 -2.31
N ALA A 61 -24.53 -23.80 -1.76
CA ALA A 61 -23.25 -23.10 -1.68
C ALA A 61 -22.21 -23.86 -0.81
N ALA A 62 -22.67 -24.71 0.10
CA ALA A 62 -21.82 -25.56 0.94
C ALA A 62 -21.37 -26.87 0.27
N CYS A 63 -21.98 -27.26 -0.86
CA CYS A 63 -21.62 -28.49 -1.58
C CYS A 63 -20.12 -28.54 -1.91
N GLY A 64 -19.46 -29.64 -1.56
CA GLY A 64 -18.04 -29.87 -1.80
C GLY A 64 -17.09 -29.19 -0.82
N ARG A 65 -17.59 -28.39 0.13
CA ARG A 65 -16.75 -27.78 1.17
C ARG A 65 -16.34 -28.81 2.21
N MET A 66 -15.10 -28.72 2.65
CA MET A 66 -14.58 -29.53 3.76
C MET A 66 -14.79 -28.79 5.08
N TYR A 67 -15.20 -29.49 6.13
CA TYR A 67 -15.31 -28.95 7.48
C TYR A 67 -14.53 -29.81 8.46
N ARG A 68 -13.76 -29.18 9.34
CA ARG A 68 -13.17 -29.81 10.51
C ARG A 68 -14.20 -29.77 11.62
N VAL A 69 -14.57 -30.92 12.15
CA VAL A 69 -15.58 -31.10 13.19
C VAL A 69 -14.93 -31.72 14.41
N THR A 70 -15.14 -31.11 15.57
CA THR A 70 -14.57 -31.50 16.85
C THR A 70 -15.70 -31.70 17.86
N CYS A 71 -15.69 -32.82 18.59
CA CYS A 71 -16.67 -33.07 19.65
C CYS A 71 -16.33 -32.23 20.89
N THR A 72 -17.29 -31.44 21.38
CA THR A 72 -17.12 -30.57 22.56
C THR A 72 -17.83 -31.12 23.79
N GLY A 73 -18.85 -31.97 23.62
CA GLY A 73 -19.50 -32.62 24.77
C GLY A 73 -20.80 -33.36 24.42
N ALA A 74 -21.47 -33.86 25.45
CA ALA A 74 -22.75 -34.56 25.34
C ALA A 74 -23.92 -33.60 25.15
N THR A 75 -24.97 -34.07 24.48
CA THR A 75 -26.30 -33.42 24.53
C THR A 75 -27.30 -34.12 25.44
N ASN A 76 -27.05 -35.38 25.80
CA ASN A 76 -27.96 -36.24 26.57
C ASN A 76 -27.31 -36.69 27.89
N GLN A 77 -28.13 -36.92 28.92
CA GLN A 77 -27.68 -37.38 30.26
C GLN A 77 -27.22 -38.85 30.31
N GLY A 78 -27.48 -39.64 29.25
CA GLY A 78 -27.18 -41.09 29.21
C GLY A 78 -25.74 -41.47 28.90
N VAL A 79 -24.93 -40.55 28.35
CA VAL A 79 -23.50 -40.78 28.05
C VAL A 79 -22.72 -39.53 28.48
N PRO A 80 -22.15 -39.47 29.71
CA PRO A 80 -21.56 -38.24 30.25
C PRO A 80 -20.25 -37.82 29.56
N GLN A 81 -19.54 -38.73 28.89
CA GLN A 81 -18.33 -38.43 28.10
C GLN A 81 -18.37 -39.14 26.74
N PRO A 82 -19.08 -38.58 25.74
CA PRO A 82 -19.23 -39.22 24.44
C PRO A 82 -18.06 -38.94 23.50
N CYS A 83 -17.24 -37.92 23.77
CA CYS A 83 -16.14 -37.52 22.90
C CYS A 83 -14.91 -38.42 23.09
N LYS A 84 -14.35 -38.93 22.00
CA LYS A 84 -13.13 -39.78 22.01
C LYS A 84 -11.82 -38.98 21.94
N GLY A 85 -11.91 -37.66 21.78
CA GLY A 85 -10.78 -36.76 21.55
C GLY A 85 -10.32 -36.78 20.09
N GLY A 86 -10.04 -35.60 19.54
CA GLY A 86 -9.64 -35.44 18.13
C GLY A 86 -10.67 -34.68 17.29
N SER A 87 -10.37 -34.53 15.99
CA SER A 87 -11.20 -33.81 15.04
C SER A 87 -11.25 -34.58 13.72
N VAL A 88 -12.40 -34.55 13.07
CA VAL A 88 -12.63 -35.22 11.78
C VAL A 88 -12.82 -34.18 10.68
N THR A 89 -12.28 -34.44 9.48
CA THR A 89 -12.54 -33.59 8.31
C THR A 89 -13.56 -34.27 7.40
N VAL A 90 -14.69 -33.61 7.14
CA VAL A 90 -15.79 -34.13 6.33
C VAL A 90 -16.15 -33.22 5.16
N LYS A 91 -16.54 -33.81 4.03
CA LYS A 91 -17.05 -33.09 2.85
C LYS A 91 -18.57 -32.96 2.91
N ILE A 92 -19.11 -31.76 2.71
CA ILE A 92 -20.57 -31.60 2.56
C ILE A 92 -20.99 -32.13 1.19
N VAL A 93 -21.82 -33.16 1.18
CA VAL A 93 -22.33 -33.80 -0.04
C VAL A 93 -23.84 -33.79 -0.12
N ASP A 94 -24.53 -33.57 0.99
CA ASP A 94 -25.98 -33.68 1.05
C ASP A 94 -26.64 -32.55 1.85
N ARG A 95 -27.96 -32.43 1.68
CA ARG A 95 -28.83 -31.49 2.40
C ARG A 95 -29.68 -32.26 3.39
N CYS A 96 -29.74 -31.75 4.61
CA CYS A 96 -30.59 -32.27 5.67
C CYS A 96 -31.74 -31.28 5.92
N PRO A 97 -32.93 -31.49 5.31
CA PRO A 97 -34.05 -30.56 5.39
C PRO A 97 -34.76 -30.60 6.75
N SER A 98 -35.19 -29.43 7.25
CA SER A 98 -36.10 -29.35 8.41
C SER A 98 -37.50 -29.84 8.03
N PRO A 99 -38.21 -30.63 8.87
CA PRO A 99 -37.96 -30.96 10.28
C PRO A 99 -37.23 -32.29 10.53
N ALA A 100 -36.82 -33.01 9.47
CA ALA A 100 -36.13 -34.30 9.60
C ALA A 100 -34.72 -34.13 10.20
N CYS A 101 -34.10 -32.97 10.00
CA CYS A 101 -32.77 -32.67 10.49
C CYS A 101 -32.75 -32.41 12.00
N ARG A 102 -32.12 -33.32 12.76
CA ARG A 102 -32.01 -33.25 14.23
C ARG A 102 -30.75 -32.53 14.71
N ALA A 103 -29.88 -32.10 13.80
CA ALA A 103 -28.58 -31.54 14.08
C ALA A 103 -28.17 -30.47 13.06
N THR A 104 -27.10 -29.73 13.37
CA THR A 104 -26.52 -28.73 12.47
C THR A 104 -25.77 -29.38 11.29
N ILE A 105 -25.08 -30.49 11.57
CA ILE A 105 -24.34 -31.32 10.62
C ILE A 105 -24.68 -32.79 10.89
N ASP A 106 -25.08 -33.53 9.87
CA ASP A 106 -25.26 -34.98 9.96
C ASP A 106 -24.04 -35.68 9.37
N LEU A 107 -23.28 -36.40 10.18
CA LEU A 107 -22.01 -37.03 9.77
C LEU A 107 -22.27 -38.44 9.25
N SER A 108 -21.44 -38.95 8.34
CA SER A 108 -21.43 -40.40 8.09
C SER A 108 -21.10 -41.17 9.38
N GLN A 109 -21.59 -42.40 9.49
CA GLN A 109 -21.32 -43.25 10.65
C GLN A 109 -19.81 -43.41 10.92
N GLU A 110 -19.01 -43.54 9.86
CA GLU A 110 -17.56 -43.63 9.94
C GLU A 110 -16.95 -42.35 10.51
N ALA A 111 -17.36 -41.17 10.02
CA ALA A 111 -16.85 -39.89 10.50
C ALA A 111 -17.28 -39.61 11.95
N PHE A 112 -18.51 -39.96 12.31
CA PHE A 112 -19.02 -39.81 13.67
C PHE A 112 -18.26 -40.71 14.66
N SER A 113 -18.01 -41.96 14.29
CA SER A 113 -17.33 -42.95 15.14
C SER A 113 -15.89 -42.56 15.52
N GLN A 114 -15.24 -41.68 14.72
CA GLN A 114 -13.90 -41.16 14.96
C GLN A 114 -13.87 -40.09 16.06
N ILE A 115 -14.94 -39.32 16.23
CA ILE A 115 -14.97 -38.20 17.20
C ILE A 115 -15.83 -38.49 18.42
N ALA A 116 -16.80 -39.41 18.32
CA ALA A 116 -17.67 -39.77 19.43
C ALA A 116 -18.12 -41.24 19.42
N ASP A 117 -18.66 -41.68 20.56
CA ASP A 117 -19.38 -42.96 20.65
C ASP A 117 -20.74 -42.87 19.96
N ILE A 118 -21.03 -43.84 19.09
CA ILE A 118 -22.27 -43.96 18.31
C ILE A 118 -23.49 -44.02 19.24
N ASN A 119 -23.34 -44.62 20.43
CA ASN A 119 -24.40 -44.72 21.44
C ASN A 119 -24.92 -43.35 21.94
N ALA A 120 -24.13 -42.28 21.78
CA ALA A 120 -24.54 -40.94 22.18
C ALA A 120 -25.68 -40.40 21.31
N GLY A 121 -25.76 -40.83 20.04
CA GLY A 121 -26.76 -40.44 19.03
C GLY A 121 -26.68 -38.99 18.56
N LYS A 122 -26.46 -38.04 19.49
CA LYS A 122 -26.31 -36.60 19.25
C LYS A 122 -25.25 -36.02 20.18
N ILE A 123 -24.37 -35.19 19.63
CA ILE A 123 -23.27 -34.56 20.37
C ILE A 123 -23.21 -33.06 20.09
N ASN A 124 -22.63 -32.31 21.03
CA ASN A 124 -22.22 -30.93 20.79
C ASN A 124 -20.90 -30.96 20.03
N ILE A 125 -20.83 -30.14 18.98
CA ILE A 125 -19.65 -30.01 18.14
C ILE A 125 -19.26 -28.55 17.98
N ASP A 126 -17.97 -28.34 17.78
CA ASP A 126 -17.45 -27.13 17.17
C ASP A 126 -16.99 -27.50 15.76
N TYR A 127 -17.39 -26.70 14.76
CA TYR A 127 -16.99 -26.93 13.38
C TYR A 127 -16.41 -25.68 12.74
N THR A 128 -15.37 -25.88 11.92
CA THR A 128 -14.72 -24.83 11.14
C THR A 128 -14.52 -25.29 9.70
N PRO A 129 -14.79 -24.44 8.69
CA PRO A 129 -14.54 -24.80 7.30
C PRO A 129 -13.04 -24.97 7.04
N ARG A 130 -12.63 -26.12 6.51
CA ARG A 130 -11.25 -26.37 6.06
C ARG A 130 -11.13 -25.98 4.59
N LYS A 131 -10.21 -25.08 4.25
CA LYS A 131 -9.85 -24.81 2.85
C LYS A 131 -8.59 -25.58 2.47
N TYR A 132 -8.58 -26.14 1.27
CA TYR A 132 -7.43 -26.82 0.68
C TYR A 132 -6.17 -25.95 0.82
N SER A 133 -5.13 -26.48 1.46
CA SER A 133 -3.79 -25.95 1.29
C SER A 133 -3.37 -26.32 -0.13
N ALA A 134 -3.49 -25.39 -1.07
CA ALA A 134 -2.81 -25.51 -2.35
C ALA A 134 -1.31 -25.44 -2.08
N THR A 135 -0.71 -26.58 -1.75
CA THR A 135 0.73 -26.77 -1.76
C THR A 135 1.24 -26.31 -3.11
N HIS A 136 2.29 -25.51 -3.13
CA HIS A 136 3.01 -25.05 -4.32
C HIS A 136 3.12 -26.15 -5.39
N GLN A 137 2.16 -26.19 -6.31
CA GLN A 137 2.33 -26.83 -7.60
C GLN A 137 2.24 -25.70 -8.61
N VAL A 138 3.39 -25.38 -9.19
CA VAL A 138 3.45 -24.84 -10.54
C VAL A 138 2.56 -25.76 -11.37
N LEU A 139 1.34 -25.33 -11.68
CA LEU A 139 0.46 -26.12 -12.52
C LEU A 139 1.19 -26.31 -13.84
N ASN A 140 1.61 -27.55 -14.09
CA ASN A 140 1.94 -28.02 -15.42
C ASN A 140 0.72 -27.70 -16.32
N PRO A 141 0.89 -26.98 -17.44
CA PRO A 141 -0.23 -26.49 -18.26
C PRO A 141 -1.15 -27.59 -18.83
N ASN A 142 -0.85 -28.87 -18.60
CA ASN A 142 -1.65 -30.00 -19.04
C ASN A 142 -2.77 -30.44 -18.06
N ILE A 143 -2.86 -29.87 -16.84
CA ILE A 143 -3.96 -30.18 -15.91
C ILE A 143 -5.10 -29.16 -16.08
N ARG A 144 -5.69 -29.12 -17.28
CA ARG A 144 -6.91 -28.34 -17.57
C ARG A 144 -7.98 -29.25 -18.17
N LYS A 145 -8.21 -30.41 -17.56
CA LYS A 145 -9.25 -31.35 -18.03
C LYS A 145 -10.23 -31.89 -16.99
N ASN A 146 -10.02 -31.77 -15.67
CA ASN A 146 -10.81 -32.58 -14.72
C ASN A 146 -11.66 -31.88 -13.65
N ASP A 147 -11.85 -30.55 -13.61
CA ASP A 147 -12.88 -29.98 -12.72
C ASP A 147 -13.39 -28.60 -13.20
N PRO A 148 -14.62 -28.47 -13.71
CA PRO A 148 -15.16 -27.21 -14.23
C PRO A 148 -15.81 -26.29 -13.18
N ASN A 149 -15.85 -26.63 -11.89
CA ASN A 149 -16.72 -25.95 -10.90
C ASN A 149 -16.02 -25.13 -9.79
N ILE A 150 -14.72 -24.81 -9.90
CA ILE A 150 -14.05 -23.95 -8.90
C ILE A 150 -13.86 -22.53 -9.47
N PRO A 151 -14.50 -21.48 -8.92
CA PRO A 151 -14.24 -20.11 -9.34
C PRO A 151 -12.83 -19.71 -8.89
N LEU A 152 -11.91 -19.61 -9.85
CA LEU A 152 -10.55 -19.12 -9.66
C LEU A 152 -10.48 -17.67 -10.16
N LEU A 153 -10.12 -16.72 -9.29
CA LEU A 153 -9.69 -15.40 -9.75
C LEU A 153 -8.19 -15.44 -9.99
N CYS A 154 -7.77 -15.22 -11.23
CA CYS A 154 -6.37 -15.00 -11.57
C CYS A 154 -6.13 -13.50 -11.75
N PHE A 155 -5.26 -12.94 -10.93
CA PHE A 155 -4.87 -11.54 -11.04
C PHE A 155 -3.53 -11.40 -11.77
N HIS A 156 -3.40 -10.32 -12.54
CA HIS A 156 -2.14 -9.96 -13.16
C HIS A 156 -1.35 -9.07 -12.20
N ILE A 157 -0.12 -9.47 -11.87
CA ILE A 157 0.69 -8.77 -10.89
C ILE A 157 1.37 -7.57 -11.57
N SER A 158 0.89 -6.36 -11.27
CA SER A 158 1.66 -5.11 -11.35
C SER A 158 1.51 -4.38 -10.00
N SER A 159 2.56 -3.67 -9.58
CA SER A 159 2.74 -3.17 -8.19
C SER A 159 2.13 -1.76 -7.97
N PHE A 160 2.05 -1.36 -6.68
CA PHE A 160 1.68 -0.10 -5.97
C PHE A 160 0.51 0.77 -6.44
N THR A 161 0.28 0.96 -7.74
CA THR A 161 -0.84 1.74 -8.32
C THR A 161 -1.96 0.86 -8.88
N SER A 162 -1.73 -0.45 -9.00
CA SER A 162 -2.52 -1.33 -9.86
C SER A 162 -3.91 -1.74 -9.33
N PHE A 163 -4.23 -1.50 -8.06
CA PHE A 163 -5.49 -1.98 -7.49
C PHE A 163 -6.71 -1.32 -8.12
N LEU A 164 -6.62 -0.04 -8.50
CA LEU A 164 -7.70 0.65 -9.23
C LEU A 164 -7.80 0.22 -10.70
N SER A 165 -6.70 -0.28 -11.29
CA SER A 165 -6.66 -0.77 -12.67
C SER A 165 -7.12 -2.22 -12.86
N SER A 166 -7.26 -2.98 -11.76
CA SER A 166 -7.63 -4.41 -11.77
C SER A 166 -9.13 -4.65 -11.98
N VAL A 167 -9.96 -3.60 -12.03
CA VAL A 167 -11.38 -3.68 -12.43
C VAL A 167 -11.50 -3.48 -13.95
N ARG A 168 -10.75 -4.27 -14.74
CA ARG A 168 -10.97 -4.37 -16.19
C ARG A 168 -11.49 -5.76 -16.54
N PRO A 169 -12.79 -5.92 -16.86
CA PRO A 169 -13.20 -7.06 -17.66
C PRO A 169 -12.66 -6.81 -19.09
N ARG A 170 -11.72 -7.62 -19.57
CA ARG A 170 -11.43 -7.71 -21.00
C ARG A 170 -11.97 -9.03 -21.55
N PRO A 171 -12.74 -9.01 -22.65
CA PRO A 171 -13.13 -10.23 -23.34
C PRO A 171 -11.91 -10.85 -24.02
N HIS A 172 -11.69 -12.15 -23.83
CA HIS A 172 -10.69 -12.93 -24.56
C HIS A 172 -11.21 -13.20 -25.98
N ILE A 173 -10.50 -12.71 -27.01
CA ILE A 173 -10.57 -13.25 -28.37
C ILE A 173 -9.33 -14.12 -28.55
N GLY A 174 -9.54 -15.38 -28.93
CA GLY A 174 -8.51 -16.40 -29.06
C GLY A 174 -7.53 -16.13 -30.20
N GLY A 175 -6.26 -16.43 -29.94
CA GLY A 175 -5.19 -16.48 -30.94
C GLY A 175 -4.09 -17.42 -30.47
N GLN A 176 -3.94 -18.54 -31.18
CA GLN A 176 -2.86 -19.52 -31.04
C GLN A 176 -1.50 -18.89 -31.36
N MET A 177 -0.46 -19.25 -30.62
CA MET A 177 0.91 -19.18 -31.09
C MET A 177 1.67 -20.40 -30.57
N ASP A 178 2.05 -21.27 -31.52
CA ASP A 178 2.85 -22.47 -31.33
C ASP A 178 4.29 -22.11 -30.96
N VAL A 179 4.86 -22.87 -30.01
CA VAL A 179 6.28 -22.79 -29.62
C VAL A 179 7.01 -23.97 -30.25
N SER A 180 7.84 -23.68 -31.26
CA SER A 180 8.79 -24.64 -31.81
C SER A 180 10.15 -24.43 -31.12
N SER A 181 10.64 -25.48 -30.45
CA SER A 181 11.93 -25.53 -29.76
C SER A 181 13.10 -25.48 -30.74
N ASN A 182 14.14 -24.70 -30.42
CA ASN A 182 15.50 -24.99 -30.86
C ASN A 182 16.54 -24.53 -29.82
N ASN A 183 17.47 -25.43 -29.52
CA ASN A 183 18.60 -25.30 -28.60
C ASN A 183 19.67 -24.34 -29.15
N SER A 184 20.13 -23.39 -28.34
CA SER A 184 21.54 -22.94 -28.34
C SER A 184 21.82 -21.95 -27.20
N MET A 185 23.00 -22.14 -26.59
CA MET A 185 23.60 -21.37 -25.49
C MET A 185 23.67 -19.86 -25.70
N GLY A 186 23.61 -19.12 -24.58
CA GLY A 186 24.23 -17.80 -24.44
C GLY A 186 23.27 -16.60 -24.45
N GLY A 187 23.09 -15.97 -23.29
CA GLY A 187 22.47 -14.64 -23.18
C GLY A 187 21.34 -14.57 -22.15
N ILE A 188 21.63 -14.06 -20.95
CA ILE A 188 20.60 -13.74 -19.95
C ILE A 188 19.88 -12.47 -20.42
N HIS A 189 18.85 -12.64 -21.23
CA HIS A 189 17.81 -11.64 -21.40
C HIS A 189 16.91 -11.66 -20.15
N LEU A 190 16.97 -10.60 -19.33
CA LEU A 190 16.01 -10.33 -18.26
C LEU A 190 14.64 -10.05 -18.89
N ASN A 191 13.93 -11.12 -19.21
CA ASN A 191 12.55 -11.09 -19.65
C ASN A 191 11.67 -10.92 -18.40
N LYS A 192 10.82 -9.88 -18.39
CA LYS A 192 9.91 -9.56 -17.30
C LYS A 192 9.00 -10.77 -17.04
N THR A 193 9.27 -11.55 -15.98
CA THR A 193 8.45 -12.71 -15.61
C THR A 193 7.07 -12.23 -15.16
N ARG A 194 6.07 -12.40 -16.03
CA ARG A 194 4.66 -12.25 -15.65
C ARG A 194 4.32 -13.40 -14.72
N ILE A 195 4.21 -13.12 -13.42
CA ILE A 195 3.71 -14.10 -12.46
C ILE A 195 2.20 -13.95 -12.43
N GLN A 196 1.48 -14.96 -12.91
CA GLN A 196 0.03 -15.08 -12.77
C GLN A 196 -0.25 -15.94 -11.55
N LYS A 197 -0.82 -15.34 -10.50
CA LYS A 197 -1.24 -16.06 -9.30
C LYS A 197 -2.76 -16.23 -9.34
N CYS A 198 -3.20 -17.47 -9.24
CA CYS A 198 -4.61 -17.82 -9.19
C CYS A 198 -4.96 -18.24 -7.76
N THR A 199 -5.94 -17.57 -7.19
CA THR A 199 -6.41 -17.83 -5.82
C THR A 199 -7.82 -18.39 -5.90
N SER A 200 -8.11 -19.44 -5.12
CA SER A 200 -9.47 -19.97 -4.99
C SER A 200 -10.34 -19.02 -4.18
N LEU A 201 -11.56 -18.74 -4.64
CA LEU A 201 -12.53 -17.96 -3.86
C LEU A 201 -13.31 -18.85 -2.89
N PRO A 202 -13.59 -18.37 -1.66
CA PRO A 202 -13.14 -17.09 -1.09
C PRO A 202 -11.68 -17.17 -0.60
N PRO A 203 -10.87 -16.10 -0.71
CA PRO A 203 -9.52 -16.08 -0.13
C PRO A 203 -9.56 -16.27 1.40
N TYR A 204 -8.49 -16.81 1.99
CA TYR A 204 -8.36 -16.99 3.44
C TYR A 204 -7.86 -15.70 4.08
N VAL A 205 -8.80 -14.83 4.44
CA VAL A 205 -8.52 -13.46 4.92
C VAL A 205 -8.31 -13.43 6.44
N ASN A 206 -9.17 -14.11 7.20
CA ASN A 206 -9.11 -14.18 8.66
C ASN A 206 -8.56 -15.54 9.11
N SER A 207 -7.76 -15.53 10.19
CA SER A 207 -7.38 -16.77 10.89
C SER A 207 -8.24 -17.00 12.11
N ASN A 208 -8.26 -18.25 12.60
CA ASN A 208 -8.94 -18.61 13.84
C ASN A 208 -8.25 -18.12 15.13
N GLY A 209 -7.16 -17.35 15.00
CA GLY A 209 -6.35 -16.86 16.10
C GLY A 209 -5.19 -17.80 16.45
N PHE A 210 -4.09 -17.22 16.95
CA PHE A 210 -2.85 -17.94 17.26
C PHE A 210 -3.03 -19.07 18.29
N LEU A 211 -4.06 -18.99 19.15
CA LEU A 211 -4.33 -19.94 20.23
C LEU A 211 -5.04 -21.23 19.77
N GLN A 212 -5.65 -21.26 18.57
CA GLN A 212 -6.54 -22.37 18.16
C GLN A 212 -6.03 -23.18 16.96
N ASP A 213 -5.21 -22.58 16.07
CA ASP A 213 -4.67 -23.23 14.87
C ASP A 213 -3.16 -22.95 14.70
N GLU A 214 -2.35 -24.01 14.58
CA GLU A 214 -0.90 -23.94 14.30
C GLU A 214 -0.58 -23.30 12.94
N ASP A 215 -1.55 -23.28 12.02
CA ASP A 215 -1.42 -22.75 10.66
C ASP A 215 -1.92 -21.29 10.51
N SER A 216 -2.07 -20.57 11.63
CA SER A 216 -2.70 -19.23 11.66
C SER A 216 -2.00 -18.16 10.82
N LEU A 217 -0.70 -18.32 10.56
CA LEU A 217 0.13 -17.39 9.77
C LEU A 217 -0.09 -17.50 8.24
N LYS A 218 -0.95 -18.42 7.77
CA LYS A 218 -1.32 -18.52 6.34
C LYS A 218 -2.40 -17.52 5.91
N ALA A 219 -3.10 -16.88 6.86
CA ALA A 219 -4.12 -15.87 6.57
C ALA A 219 -3.50 -14.51 6.18
N SER A 220 -4.15 -13.80 5.26
CA SER A 220 -3.63 -12.51 4.76
C SER A 220 -3.74 -11.35 5.76
N LEU A 221 -4.70 -11.33 6.69
CA LEU A 221 -4.78 -10.24 7.68
C LEU A 221 -3.79 -10.36 8.82
N PRO A 222 -3.65 -11.50 9.53
CA PRO A 222 -2.68 -11.62 10.62
C PRO A 222 -1.25 -11.35 10.17
N ILE A 223 -0.91 -11.76 8.95
CA ILE A 223 0.41 -11.48 8.39
C ILE A 223 0.59 -9.97 8.13
N LEU A 224 -0.43 -9.28 7.65
CA LEU A 224 -0.39 -7.82 7.44
C LEU A 224 -0.28 -7.08 8.77
N GLU A 225 -1.06 -7.47 9.78
CA GLU A 225 -1.02 -6.89 11.11
C GLU A 225 0.35 -7.11 11.77
N LEU A 226 0.93 -8.30 11.62
CA LEU A 226 2.28 -8.60 12.07
C LEU A 226 3.33 -7.72 11.38
N HIS A 227 3.21 -7.49 10.07
CA HIS A 227 4.09 -6.57 9.33
C HIS A 227 3.95 -5.14 9.84
N MET A 228 2.73 -4.64 9.98
CA MET A 228 2.48 -3.30 10.49
C MET A 228 3.08 -3.16 11.89
N PHE A 229 2.79 -4.11 12.79
CA PHE A 229 3.34 -4.15 14.14
C PHE A 229 4.87 -4.14 14.15
N ALA A 230 5.52 -5.00 13.35
CA ALA A 230 6.98 -5.05 13.24
C ALA A 230 7.57 -3.72 12.74
N ILE A 231 6.98 -3.11 11.70
CA ILE A 231 7.40 -1.80 11.18
C ILE A 231 7.32 -0.73 12.27
N PHE A 232 6.21 -0.67 13.01
CA PHE A 232 6.05 0.33 14.08
C PHE A 232 7.00 0.08 15.24
N LEU A 233 7.13 -1.17 15.70
CA LEU A 233 7.99 -1.53 16.84
C LEU A 233 9.45 -1.16 16.54
N ILE A 234 9.94 -1.55 15.37
CA ILE A 234 11.31 -1.24 14.94
C ILE A 234 11.47 0.28 14.75
N SER A 235 10.57 0.94 14.02
CA SER A 235 10.65 2.39 13.79
C SER A 235 10.67 3.19 15.09
N HIS A 236 9.81 2.85 16.05
CA HIS A 236 9.72 3.55 17.33
C HIS A 236 10.86 3.20 18.28
N GLY A 237 11.31 1.94 18.29
CA GLY A 237 12.49 1.52 19.07
C GLY A 237 13.75 2.28 18.63
N PHE A 238 14.01 2.33 17.31
CA PHE A 238 15.12 3.12 16.77
C PHE A 238 14.93 4.61 17.01
N HIS A 239 13.70 5.14 16.87
CA HIS A 239 13.45 6.55 17.12
C HIS A 239 13.69 6.94 18.58
N PHE A 240 13.37 6.08 19.55
CA PHE A 240 13.63 6.35 20.96
C PHE A 240 15.13 6.62 21.21
N ILE A 241 16.00 5.85 20.56
CA ILE A 241 17.46 6.01 20.64
C ILE A 241 17.92 7.24 19.84
N LEU A 242 17.51 7.34 18.57
CA LEU A 242 17.93 8.40 17.64
C LEU A 242 17.42 9.79 18.04
N LYS A 243 16.29 9.87 18.73
CA LYS A 243 15.74 11.11 19.29
C LYS A 243 16.70 11.73 20.30
N ARG A 244 17.51 10.93 21.02
CA ARG A 244 18.52 11.46 21.95
C ARG A 244 19.61 12.24 21.22
N TRP A 245 19.85 11.93 19.95
CA TRP A 245 20.82 12.63 19.09
C TRP A 245 20.18 13.73 18.24
N GLY A 246 18.89 14.05 18.45
CA GLY A 246 18.19 15.07 17.68
C GLY A 246 17.88 14.66 16.23
N ILE A 247 17.92 13.37 15.91
CA ILE A 247 17.64 12.88 14.55
C ILE A 247 16.12 12.77 14.33
N HIS A 248 15.68 13.21 13.15
CA HIS A 248 14.27 13.23 12.75
C HIS A 248 13.69 11.81 12.56
N ILE A 249 12.40 11.63 12.85
CA ILE A 249 11.68 10.34 12.82
C ILE A 249 11.76 9.61 11.46
N LEU A 250 11.88 10.35 10.36
CA LEU A 250 11.99 9.79 9.00
C LEU A 250 13.17 8.82 8.88
N VAL A 251 14.30 9.11 9.54
CA VAL A 251 15.50 8.25 9.49
C VAL A 251 15.21 6.90 10.15
N SER A 252 14.48 6.90 11.26
CA SER A 252 14.10 5.68 11.97
C SER A 252 13.14 4.81 11.14
N GLN A 253 12.22 5.44 10.41
CA GLN A 253 11.29 4.74 9.50
C GLN A 253 12.00 4.11 8.30
N ILE A 254 12.97 4.82 7.71
CA ILE A 254 13.83 4.30 6.64
C ILE A 254 14.58 3.06 7.13
N LEU A 255 15.26 3.16 8.28
CA LEU A 255 16.01 2.06 8.88
C LEU A 255 15.12 0.85 9.17
N ALA A 256 13.91 1.07 9.69
CA ALA A 256 12.98 -0.02 9.95
C ALA A 256 12.63 -0.82 8.68
N GLY A 257 12.37 -0.13 7.56
CA GLY A 257 12.13 -0.81 6.29
C GLY A 257 13.37 -1.49 5.71
N VAL A 258 14.59 -0.95 5.91
CA VAL A 258 15.84 -1.63 5.51
C VAL A 258 16.06 -2.93 6.29
N ILE A 259 15.77 -2.91 7.59
CA ILE A 259 15.92 -4.07 8.49
C ILE A 259 14.92 -5.17 8.12
N ILE A 260 13.64 -4.83 8.02
CA ILE A 260 12.57 -5.77 7.61
C ILE A 260 12.75 -6.20 6.14
N GLY A 261 13.40 -5.34 5.35
CA GLY A 261 13.67 -5.49 3.94
C GLY A 261 14.55 -6.67 3.56
N THR A 262 14.77 -6.78 2.25
CA THR A 262 15.62 -7.82 1.65
C THR A 262 17.10 -7.71 2.04
N THR A 263 17.54 -6.55 2.54
CA THR A 263 18.94 -6.33 2.95
C THR A 263 19.33 -7.10 4.22
N VAL A 264 18.49 -7.13 5.26
CA VAL A 264 18.84 -7.74 6.55
C VAL A 264 18.03 -9.02 6.80
N LEU A 265 16.76 -8.91 7.19
CA LEU A 265 15.95 -10.08 7.56
C LEU A 265 15.52 -10.88 6.32
N GLY A 266 15.27 -10.23 5.18
CA GLY A 266 14.87 -10.89 3.94
C GLY A 266 15.96 -11.74 3.26
N ARG A 267 17.15 -11.86 3.85
CA ARG A 267 18.20 -12.78 3.41
C ARG A 267 17.89 -14.23 3.78
N ASP A 268 17.23 -14.43 4.91
CA ASP A 268 16.85 -15.76 5.35
C ASP A 268 15.66 -16.26 4.52
N ALA A 269 15.82 -17.44 3.91
CA ALA A 269 14.80 -18.06 3.06
C ALA A 269 13.54 -18.43 3.84
N ASP A 270 13.66 -18.67 5.15
CA ASP A 270 12.52 -18.99 6.01
C ASP A 270 11.73 -17.73 6.36
N TYR A 271 12.43 -16.66 6.76
CA TYR A 271 11.82 -15.35 6.98
C TYR A 271 11.16 -14.82 5.69
N ALA A 272 11.84 -14.96 4.54
CA ALA A 272 11.31 -14.47 3.28
C ALA A 272 10.07 -15.23 2.79
N ARG A 273 9.95 -16.52 3.08
CA ARG A 273 8.73 -17.27 2.74
C ARG A 273 7.54 -16.86 3.60
N VAL A 274 7.77 -16.58 4.88
CA VAL A 274 6.72 -16.18 5.82
C VAL A 274 6.35 -14.71 5.61
N PHE A 275 7.27 -13.76 5.74
CA PHE A 275 6.94 -12.33 5.66
C PHE A 275 6.72 -11.85 4.21
N PHE A 276 7.57 -12.24 3.27
CA PHE A 276 7.53 -11.75 1.90
C PHE A 276 6.58 -12.53 0.97
N THR A 277 5.40 -12.91 1.47
CA THR A 277 4.35 -13.46 0.61
C THR A 277 3.87 -12.41 -0.40
N ILE A 278 3.56 -12.84 -1.63
CA ILE A 278 3.12 -11.93 -2.70
C ILE A 278 1.87 -11.13 -2.28
N ASP A 279 0.97 -11.76 -1.54
CA ASP A 279 -0.32 -11.17 -1.15
C ASP A 279 -0.15 -10.07 -0.09
N SER A 280 0.75 -10.28 0.90
CA SER A 280 1.03 -9.30 1.96
C SER A 280 1.71 -8.05 1.40
N LYS A 281 2.70 -8.21 0.49
CA LYS A 281 3.37 -7.07 -0.16
C LYS A 281 2.41 -6.21 -0.97
N GLN A 282 1.43 -6.82 -1.65
CA GLN A 282 0.43 -6.10 -2.43
C GLN A 282 -0.50 -5.29 -1.52
N ILE A 283 -1.05 -5.91 -0.47
CA ILE A 283 -1.95 -5.21 0.46
C ILE A 283 -1.21 -4.06 1.15
N LEU A 284 0.00 -4.31 1.64
CA LEU A 284 0.83 -3.28 2.28
C LEU A 284 1.21 -2.17 1.29
N GLY A 285 1.49 -2.51 0.03
CA GLY A 285 1.71 -1.56 -1.05
C GLY A 285 0.48 -0.68 -1.34
N THR A 286 -0.72 -1.25 -1.36
CA THR A 286 -1.96 -0.45 -1.54
C THR A 286 -2.22 0.49 -0.37
N LEU A 287 -1.99 0.04 0.86
CA LEU A 287 -2.13 0.87 2.06
C LEU A 287 -1.11 2.02 2.07
N ALA A 288 0.13 1.73 1.69
CA ALA A 288 1.18 2.73 1.49
C ALA A 288 0.82 3.72 0.37
N GLY A 289 0.24 3.26 -0.75
CA GLY A 289 -0.25 4.11 -1.84
C GLY A 289 -1.36 5.07 -1.41
N ILE A 290 -2.35 4.56 -0.65
CA ILE A 290 -3.40 5.39 -0.02
C ILE A 290 -2.77 6.42 0.93
N GLY A 291 -1.78 6.01 1.73
CA GLY A 291 -1.00 6.90 2.58
C GLY A 291 -0.35 8.04 1.81
N PHE A 292 0.29 7.72 0.69
CA PHE A 292 0.95 8.69 -0.17
C PHE A 292 -0.04 9.66 -0.86
N GLN A 293 -1.21 9.16 -1.26
CA GLN A 293 -2.30 9.98 -1.79
C GLN A 293 -2.84 10.97 -0.74
N LEU A 294 -3.18 10.47 0.46
CA LEU A 294 -3.66 11.33 1.54
C LEU A 294 -2.59 12.31 2.03
N LEU A 295 -1.32 11.92 1.98
CA LEU A 295 -0.21 12.83 2.20
C LEU A 295 -0.21 13.95 1.15
N GLY A 296 -0.32 13.64 -0.14
CA GLY A 296 -0.46 14.64 -1.20
C GLY A 296 -1.64 15.60 -0.96
N PHE A 297 -2.78 15.09 -0.52
CA PHE A 297 -3.93 15.91 -0.16
C PHE A 297 -3.66 16.84 1.03
N LEU A 298 -3.11 16.32 2.14
CA LEU A 298 -2.73 17.13 3.31
C LEU A 298 -1.69 18.20 2.95
N ASN A 299 -0.76 17.85 2.07
CA ASN A 299 0.25 18.78 1.55
C ASN A 299 -0.42 19.96 0.82
N GLY A 300 -1.41 19.68 -0.02
CA GLY A 300 -2.18 20.71 -0.73
C GLY A 300 -2.96 21.62 0.23
N ILE A 301 -3.55 21.08 1.30
CA ILE A 301 -4.28 21.89 2.30
C ILE A 301 -3.33 22.78 3.10
N LYS A 302 -2.16 22.27 3.47
CA LYS A 302 -1.15 23.01 4.25
C LYS A 302 -0.45 24.11 3.44
N MET A 303 -0.49 24.02 2.10
CA MET A 303 0.06 25.04 1.22
C MET A 303 -0.78 26.33 1.25
N ASP A 304 -0.32 27.31 2.02
CA ASP A 304 -0.89 28.65 2.00
C ASP A 304 -0.12 29.57 1.03
N LEU A 305 -0.68 29.75 -0.17
CA LEU A 305 -0.14 30.66 -1.20
C LEU A 305 -0.06 32.12 -0.73
N SER A 306 -0.77 32.50 0.35
CA SER A 306 -0.70 33.84 0.92
C SER A 306 0.69 34.15 1.52
N LEU A 307 1.47 33.13 1.92
CA LEU A 307 2.84 33.34 2.41
C LEU A 307 3.75 33.92 1.33
N VAL A 308 3.63 33.47 0.08
CA VAL A 308 4.44 33.97 -1.04
C VAL A 308 4.19 35.46 -1.26
N ARG A 309 2.94 35.89 -1.11
CA ARG A 309 2.58 37.30 -1.26
C ARG A 309 3.08 38.19 -0.10
N LYS A 310 3.19 37.64 1.11
CA LYS A 310 3.53 38.38 2.34
C LYS A 310 5.04 38.48 2.59
N THR A 311 5.81 37.46 2.24
CA THR A 311 7.23 37.34 2.62
C THR A 311 8.21 38.10 1.71
N GLY A 312 7.71 38.74 0.67
CA GLY A 312 8.46 39.66 -0.19
C GLY A 312 9.33 39.00 -1.26
N LYS A 313 10.01 39.83 -2.05
CA LYS A 313 10.78 39.41 -3.24
C LYS A 313 11.95 38.47 -2.91
N MET A 314 12.53 38.56 -1.71
CA MET A 314 13.70 37.78 -1.31
C MET A 314 13.42 36.27 -1.32
N ALA A 315 12.31 35.84 -0.72
CA ALA A 315 11.91 34.43 -0.67
C ALA A 315 11.56 33.86 -2.05
N ILE A 316 10.99 34.71 -2.92
CA ILE A 316 10.66 34.34 -4.30
C ILE A 316 11.94 34.09 -5.09
N TYR A 317 12.89 35.03 -5.09
CA TYR A 317 14.15 34.86 -5.82
C TYR A 317 14.95 33.65 -5.34
N SER A 318 15.04 33.44 -4.01
CA SER A 318 15.77 32.30 -3.46
C SER A 318 15.10 30.95 -3.80
N GLY A 319 13.76 30.86 -3.74
CA GLY A 319 13.03 29.65 -4.10
C GLY A 319 13.07 29.30 -5.59
N ILE A 320 13.07 30.30 -6.47
CA ILE A 320 13.25 30.10 -7.92
C ILE A 320 14.67 29.60 -8.20
N LEU A 321 15.68 30.25 -7.62
CA LEU A 321 17.07 29.92 -7.90
C LEU A 321 17.44 28.51 -7.37
N SER A 322 16.87 28.10 -6.23
CA SER A 322 17.09 26.76 -5.66
C SER A 322 16.49 25.61 -6.47
N MET A 323 15.58 25.89 -7.41
CA MET A 323 15.05 24.86 -8.32
C MET A 323 15.71 24.96 -9.71
N VAL A 324 15.82 26.18 -10.26
CA VAL A 324 16.30 26.38 -11.63
C VAL A 324 17.79 26.04 -11.77
N MET A 325 18.64 26.49 -10.83
CA MET A 325 20.09 26.26 -10.94
C MET A 325 20.47 24.78 -10.83
N PRO A 326 19.94 23.99 -9.88
CA PRO A 326 20.26 22.56 -9.81
C PRO A 326 19.78 21.76 -11.02
N VAL A 327 18.66 22.14 -11.64
CA VAL A 327 18.18 21.49 -12.87
C VAL A 327 19.11 21.79 -14.06
N LEU A 328 19.53 23.05 -14.22
CA LEU A 328 20.43 23.45 -15.32
C LEU A 328 21.82 22.81 -15.17
N ILE A 329 22.47 23.00 -14.02
CA ILE A 329 23.83 22.47 -13.77
C ILE A 329 23.79 20.95 -13.71
N GLY A 330 22.82 20.37 -13.00
CA GLY A 330 22.62 18.92 -12.93
C GLY A 330 22.36 18.30 -14.30
N GLY A 331 21.62 18.97 -15.19
CA GLY A 331 21.41 18.54 -16.57
C GLY A 331 22.70 18.53 -17.40
N VAL A 332 23.55 19.56 -17.25
CA VAL A 332 24.88 19.60 -17.89
C VAL A 332 25.77 18.48 -17.36
N THR A 333 25.81 18.28 -16.04
CA THR A 333 26.57 17.20 -15.41
C THR A 333 26.08 15.82 -15.86
N ALA A 334 24.77 15.59 -15.90
CA ALA A 334 24.19 14.34 -16.39
C ALA A 334 24.55 14.08 -17.86
N LYS A 335 24.52 15.11 -18.71
CA LYS A 335 24.92 15.01 -20.12
C LYS A 335 26.40 14.63 -20.25
N ILE A 336 27.29 15.31 -19.53
CA ILE A 336 28.73 15.03 -19.55
C ILE A 336 29.01 13.61 -19.01
N ALA A 337 28.45 13.26 -17.86
CA ALA A 337 28.62 11.95 -17.24
C ALA A 337 28.13 10.81 -18.14
N SER A 338 26.98 11.02 -18.80
CA SER A 338 26.44 10.02 -19.74
C SER A 338 27.27 9.82 -21.00
N LYS A 339 28.00 10.86 -21.44
CA LYS A 339 28.92 10.77 -22.58
C LYS A 339 30.23 10.10 -22.17
N TYR A 340 30.78 10.45 -21.01
CA TYR A 340 32.05 9.90 -20.51
C TYR A 340 31.96 8.38 -20.29
N TRP A 341 30.87 7.91 -19.67
CA TRP A 341 30.67 6.49 -19.38
C TRP A 341 29.85 5.73 -20.44
N SER A 342 29.54 6.38 -21.57
CA SER A 342 28.79 5.78 -22.70
C SER A 342 27.53 5.01 -22.30
N LEU A 343 26.69 5.62 -21.47
CA LEU A 343 25.51 4.97 -20.89
C LEU A 343 24.42 4.67 -21.94
N LYS A 344 23.66 3.59 -21.70
CA LYS A 344 22.52 3.21 -22.53
C LYS A 344 21.41 4.26 -22.44
N LYS A 345 20.46 4.24 -23.39
CA LYS A 345 19.37 5.21 -23.47
C LYS A 345 18.46 5.20 -22.23
N ILE A 346 18.26 4.04 -21.62
CA ILE A 346 17.45 3.88 -20.39
C ILE A 346 18.19 4.50 -19.20
N ASP A 347 19.44 4.11 -18.98
CA ASP A 347 20.32 4.64 -17.93
C ASP A 347 20.48 6.16 -17.98
N LYS A 348 20.53 6.73 -19.20
CA LYS A 348 20.50 8.18 -19.43
C LYS A 348 19.23 8.81 -18.89
N LEU A 349 18.07 8.23 -19.17
CA LEU A 349 16.78 8.70 -18.66
C LEU A 349 16.73 8.61 -17.14
N SER A 350 17.24 7.52 -16.56
CA SER A 350 17.35 7.33 -15.10
C SER A 350 18.14 8.45 -14.44
N LEU A 351 19.29 8.85 -15.01
CA LEU A 351 20.11 9.95 -14.49
C LEU A 351 19.38 11.30 -14.51
N TYR A 352 18.68 11.63 -15.61
CA TYR A 352 17.91 12.87 -15.69
C TYR A 352 16.76 12.88 -14.69
N LEU A 353 16.09 11.73 -14.51
CA LEU A 353 15.01 11.60 -13.53
C LEU A 353 15.50 11.71 -12.08
N VAL A 354 16.65 11.09 -11.75
CA VAL A 354 17.28 11.24 -10.43
C VAL A 354 17.65 12.72 -10.18
N MET A 355 18.22 13.40 -11.17
CA MET A 355 18.52 14.83 -11.08
C MET A 355 17.27 15.67 -10.82
N LEU A 356 16.16 15.39 -11.52
CA LEU A 356 14.90 16.10 -11.32
C LEU A 356 14.39 15.92 -9.89
N VAL A 357 14.30 14.69 -9.39
CA VAL A 357 13.86 14.40 -8.01
C VAL A 357 14.79 15.01 -6.97
N GLN A 358 16.10 15.02 -7.21
CA GLN A 358 17.06 15.67 -6.31
C GLN A 358 16.95 17.20 -6.31
N SER A 359 16.49 17.80 -7.40
CA SER A 359 16.26 19.24 -7.46
C SER A 359 15.01 19.67 -6.66
N MET A 360 13.97 18.82 -6.63
CA MET A 360 12.70 19.13 -5.93
C MET A 360 12.89 19.43 -4.44
N THR A 361 12.07 20.34 -3.93
CA THR A 361 12.02 20.86 -2.55
C THR A 361 10.57 20.83 -2.06
N PRO A 362 10.06 19.68 -1.62
CA PRO A 362 8.68 19.59 -1.16
C PRO A 362 8.47 20.47 0.09
N PHE A 363 7.59 21.48 -0.01
CA PHE A 363 7.09 22.30 1.07
C PHE A 363 6.66 21.49 2.31
N PRO A 364 5.99 20.32 2.20
CA PRO A 364 5.59 19.54 3.36
C PRO A 364 6.77 19.00 4.16
N VAL A 365 7.83 18.60 3.47
CA VAL A 365 9.07 18.13 4.11
C VAL A 365 9.68 19.30 4.88
N VAL A 366 9.83 20.45 4.23
CA VAL A 366 10.35 21.69 4.83
C VAL A 366 9.48 22.14 6.01
N CYS A 367 8.16 22.09 5.90
CA CYS A 367 7.22 22.49 6.93
C CYS A 367 7.30 21.59 8.16
N ASN A 368 7.44 20.28 7.97
CA ASN A 368 7.62 19.34 9.07
C ASN A 368 8.97 19.58 9.77
N PHE A 369 10.06 19.79 9.02
CA PHE A 369 11.37 20.11 9.61
C PHE A 369 11.35 21.43 10.41
N ILE A 370 10.75 22.49 9.88
CA ILE A 370 10.60 23.78 10.59
C ILE A 370 9.73 23.63 11.84
N GLY A 371 8.66 22.83 11.76
CA GLY A 371 7.80 22.50 12.90
C GLY A 371 8.54 21.78 14.02
N ASP A 372 9.33 20.76 13.67
CA ASP A 372 10.13 19.99 14.62
C ASP A 372 11.23 20.84 15.28
N LEU A 373 11.81 21.78 14.53
CA LEU A 373 12.76 22.77 15.05
C LEU A 373 12.09 23.88 15.88
N LYS A 374 10.75 23.90 15.98
CA LYS A 374 9.94 24.94 16.65
C LYS A 374 10.16 26.36 16.08
N LEU A 375 10.50 26.45 14.80
CA LEU A 375 10.78 27.73 14.12
C LEU A 375 9.59 28.26 13.30
N THR A 376 8.43 27.62 13.33
CA THR A 376 7.28 27.94 12.44
C THR A 376 6.79 29.39 12.56
N HIS A 377 6.86 29.98 13.74
CA HIS A 377 6.41 31.37 13.97
C HIS A 377 7.52 32.42 13.84
N SER A 378 8.77 32.00 13.64
CA SER A 378 9.88 32.93 13.46
C SER A 378 9.87 33.52 12.05
N GLU A 379 10.52 34.67 11.87
CA GLU A 379 10.68 35.30 10.56
C GLU A 379 11.44 34.40 9.59
N LEU A 380 12.46 33.69 10.10
CA LEU A 380 13.23 32.70 9.37
C LEU A 380 12.37 31.53 8.90
N GLY A 381 11.51 31.00 9.78
CA GLY A 381 10.59 29.92 9.43
C GLY A 381 9.60 30.35 8.34
N ARG A 382 9.00 31.53 8.45
CA ARG A 382 8.10 32.07 7.41
C ARG A 382 8.82 32.27 6.07
N MET A 383 10.06 32.75 6.10
CA MET A 383 10.90 32.91 4.91
C MET A 383 11.20 31.57 4.24
N GLY A 384 11.63 30.57 5.01
CA GLY A 384 11.92 29.22 4.51
C GLY A 384 10.68 28.51 3.96
N LEU A 385 9.53 28.65 4.62
CA LEU A 385 8.25 28.11 4.14
C LEU A 385 7.83 28.76 2.81
N SER A 386 7.98 30.09 2.69
CA SER A 386 7.61 30.82 1.48
C SER A 386 8.53 30.49 0.29
N SER A 387 9.84 30.34 0.53
CA SER A 387 10.79 29.97 -0.53
C SER A 387 10.61 28.52 -0.96
N ALA A 388 10.40 27.59 -0.03
CA ALA A 388 10.07 26.20 -0.33
C ALA A 388 8.76 26.08 -1.10
N LEU A 389 7.71 26.83 -0.75
CA LEU A 389 6.46 26.84 -1.50
C LEU A 389 6.67 27.35 -2.94
N THR A 390 7.44 28.41 -3.12
CA THR A 390 7.78 28.93 -4.46
C THR A 390 8.55 27.88 -5.28
N SER A 391 9.52 27.24 -4.65
CA SER A 391 10.36 26.20 -5.25
C SER A 391 9.53 24.96 -5.62
N GLU A 392 8.58 24.56 -4.78
CA GLU A 392 7.71 23.43 -5.05
C GLU A 392 6.74 23.70 -6.21
N MET A 393 6.11 24.89 -6.26
CA MET A 393 5.24 25.27 -7.37
C MET A 393 5.96 25.18 -8.71
N LEU A 394 7.21 25.67 -8.77
CA LEU A 394 8.05 25.52 -9.96
C LEU A 394 8.42 24.06 -10.24
N SER A 395 8.78 23.30 -9.20
CA SER A 395 9.17 21.91 -9.35
C SER A 395 8.06 21.04 -9.91
N GLN A 396 6.81 21.29 -9.52
CA GLN A 396 5.64 20.58 -10.04
C GLN A 396 5.34 20.95 -11.49
N CYS A 397 5.50 22.23 -11.86
CA CYS A 397 5.42 22.65 -13.27
C CYS A 397 6.48 21.96 -14.14
N VAL A 398 7.72 21.84 -13.66
CA VAL A 398 8.80 21.13 -14.37
C VAL A 398 8.56 19.62 -14.42
N ALA A 399 8.07 19.01 -13.33
CA ALA A 399 7.76 17.58 -13.30
C ALA A 399 6.61 17.24 -14.26
N LEU A 400 5.57 18.08 -14.31
CA LEU A 400 4.46 17.97 -15.27
C LEU A 400 4.95 18.04 -16.71
N SER A 401 5.76 19.05 -17.04
CA SER A 401 6.29 19.17 -18.40
C SER A 401 7.17 17.98 -18.78
N ALA A 402 8.07 17.53 -17.90
CA ALA A 402 8.91 16.35 -18.12
C ALA A 402 8.07 15.08 -18.35
N PHE A 403 6.98 14.91 -17.60
CA PHE A 403 6.05 13.80 -17.77
C PHE A 403 5.37 13.82 -19.15
N PHE A 404 4.88 14.99 -19.59
CA PHE A 404 4.28 15.14 -20.92
C PHE A 404 5.28 14.92 -22.06
N LEU A 405 6.51 15.41 -21.93
CA LEU A 405 7.59 15.11 -22.88
C LEU A 405 7.87 13.60 -22.93
N GLY A 406 7.85 12.92 -21.78
CA GLY A 406 8.02 11.48 -21.69
C GLY A 406 6.92 10.70 -22.45
N ILE A 407 5.66 11.13 -22.33
CA ILE A 407 4.54 10.54 -23.08
C ILE A 407 4.69 10.84 -24.58
N ALA A 408 4.99 12.08 -24.96
CA ALA A 408 5.17 12.45 -26.37
C ALA A 408 6.32 11.67 -27.05
N TYR A 409 7.32 11.25 -26.27
CA TYR A 409 8.44 10.47 -26.78
C TYR A 409 8.15 8.96 -26.84
N LYS A 410 7.37 8.41 -25.90
CA LYS A 410 7.02 6.97 -25.85
C LYS A 410 5.78 6.60 -26.68
N GLN A 411 4.82 7.50 -26.79
CA GLN A 411 3.54 7.30 -27.49
C GLN A 411 3.37 8.33 -28.62
N ARG A 412 2.36 8.14 -29.48
CA ARG A 412 1.99 9.12 -30.51
C ARG A 412 1.54 10.45 -29.86
N ALA A 413 1.89 11.58 -30.47
CA ALA A 413 1.53 12.94 -30.06
C ALA A 413 0.08 13.16 -29.55
N PRO A 414 -0.99 12.58 -30.13
CA PRO A 414 -2.36 12.74 -29.63
C PRO A 414 -2.58 12.32 -28.16
N GLU A 415 -1.89 11.28 -27.67
CA GLU A 415 -2.07 10.83 -26.29
C GLU A 415 -1.46 11.82 -25.28
N ALA A 416 -0.36 12.47 -25.65
CA ALA A 416 0.23 13.55 -24.85
C ALA A 416 -0.71 14.77 -24.78
N VAL A 417 -1.31 15.16 -25.91
CA VAL A 417 -2.28 16.26 -25.96
C VAL A 417 -3.51 15.95 -25.12
N LYS A 418 -4.02 14.72 -25.19
CA LYS A 418 -5.14 14.25 -24.36
C LYS A 418 -4.81 14.35 -22.87
N ALA A 419 -3.63 13.91 -22.45
CA ALA A 419 -3.20 14.01 -21.05
C ALA A 419 -3.10 15.47 -20.57
N ILE A 420 -2.57 16.38 -21.39
CA ILE A 420 -2.50 17.81 -21.08
C ILE A 420 -3.91 18.40 -20.94
N ALA A 421 -4.80 18.09 -21.88
CA ALA A 421 -6.18 18.56 -21.86
C ALA A 421 -6.93 18.11 -20.60
N ILE A 422 -6.74 16.85 -20.17
CA ILE A 422 -7.33 16.32 -18.92
C ILE A 422 -6.79 17.08 -17.69
N CYS A 423 -5.48 17.32 -17.60
CA CYS A 423 -4.90 18.09 -16.49
C CYS A 423 -5.46 19.51 -16.42
N ILE A 424 -5.54 20.21 -17.56
CA ILE A 424 -6.07 21.57 -17.62
C ILE A 424 -7.57 21.57 -17.27
N ALA A 425 -8.35 20.64 -17.82
CA ALA A 425 -9.77 20.50 -17.51
C ALA A 425 -10.00 20.24 -16.01
N PHE A 426 -9.18 19.39 -15.38
CA PHE A 426 -9.25 19.14 -13.95
C PHE A 426 -8.89 20.38 -13.13
N LEU A 427 -7.85 21.12 -13.50
CA LEU A 427 -7.50 22.39 -12.85
C LEU A 427 -8.66 23.41 -12.93
N ILE A 428 -9.28 23.55 -14.10
CA ILE A 428 -10.46 24.41 -14.29
C ILE A 428 -11.61 23.94 -13.40
N LEU A 429 -11.93 22.65 -13.39
CA LEU A 429 -12.98 22.08 -12.53
C LEU A 429 -12.71 22.37 -11.05
N VAL A 430 -11.47 22.22 -10.60
CA VAL A 430 -11.09 22.49 -9.21
C VAL A 430 -11.22 23.98 -8.87
N LEU A 431 -10.78 24.87 -9.76
CA LEU A 431 -10.81 26.31 -9.52
C LEU A 431 -12.22 26.91 -9.59
N TYR A 432 -13.07 26.44 -10.51
CA TYR A 432 -14.40 27.03 -10.77
C TYR A 432 -15.56 26.29 -10.10
N VAL A 433 -15.42 25.01 -9.76
CA VAL A 433 -16.49 24.23 -9.13
C VAL A 433 -16.13 23.90 -7.68
N VAL A 434 -15.01 23.22 -7.47
CA VAL A 434 -14.64 22.72 -6.13
C VAL A 434 -14.34 23.87 -5.18
N ARG A 435 -13.51 24.84 -5.59
CA ARG A 435 -13.11 25.94 -4.71
C ARG A 435 -14.28 26.83 -4.29
N PRO A 436 -15.22 27.25 -5.17
CA PRO A 436 -16.43 27.95 -4.74
C PRO A 436 -17.32 27.11 -3.84
N ALA A 437 -17.44 25.80 -4.09
CA ALA A 437 -18.19 24.90 -3.22
C ALA A 437 -17.59 24.86 -1.80
N MET A 438 -16.26 24.84 -1.65
CA MET A 438 -15.61 24.92 -0.32
C MET A 438 -15.95 26.24 0.40
N PHE A 439 -15.93 27.37 -0.31
CA PHE A 439 -16.34 28.66 0.27
C PHE A 439 -17.83 28.70 0.63
N TRP A 440 -18.69 28.01 -0.12
CA TRP A 440 -20.10 27.87 0.22
C TRP A 440 -20.28 27.06 1.52
N VAL A 441 -19.54 25.96 1.71
CA VAL A 441 -19.54 25.19 2.97
C VAL A 441 -19.09 26.05 4.15
N ILE A 442 -18.08 26.91 3.96
CA ILE A 442 -17.63 27.85 5.01
C ILE A 442 -18.75 28.84 5.37
N LYS A 443 -19.49 29.37 4.38
CA LYS A 443 -20.62 30.28 4.64
C LYS A 443 -21.76 29.62 5.43
N GLN A 444 -21.97 28.32 5.22
CA GLN A 444 -22.96 27.54 5.96
C GLN A 444 -22.51 27.18 7.39
N THR A 445 -21.23 27.36 7.71
CA THR A 445 -20.70 27.02 9.03
C THR A 445 -20.79 28.25 9.95
N PRO A 446 -21.50 28.18 11.09
CA PRO A 446 -21.59 29.31 12.02
C PRO A 446 -20.22 29.66 12.60
N LYS A 447 -19.94 30.97 12.75
CA LYS A 447 -18.66 31.49 13.25
C LYS A 447 -18.33 30.87 14.61
N GLY A 448 -17.14 30.28 14.74
CA GLY A 448 -16.63 29.71 15.99
C GLY A 448 -17.06 28.27 16.31
N ARG A 449 -17.93 27.64 15.52
CA ARG A 449 -18.25 26.21 15.67
C ARG A 449 -17.42 25.35 14.71
N PRO A 450 -17.06 24.11 15.10
CA PRO A 450 -16.43 23.17 14.19
C PRO A 450 -17.36 22.84 13.03
N VAL A 451 -16.78 22.62 11.85
CA VAL A 451 -17.52 22.18 10.66
C VAL A 451 -18.19 20.84 10.96
N LYS A 452 -19.44 20.65 10.50
CA LYS A 452 -20.13 19.36 10.67
C LYS A 452 -19.29 18.24 10.06
N GLY A 453 -19.17 17.12 10.79
CA GLY A 453 -18.36 15.97 10.36
C GLY A 453 -18.64 15.51 8.94
N VAL A 454 -19.91 15.53 8.53
CA VAL A 454 -20.36 15.18 7.18
C VAL A 454 -19.62 15.94 6.07
N TYR A 455 -19.40 17.26 6.21
CA TYR A 455 -18.68 18.02 5.18
C TYR A 455 -17.21 17.64 5.12
N THR A 456 -16.58 17.42 6.28
CA THR A 456 -15.20 16.93 6.34
C THR A 456 -15.06 15.57 5.67
N ASP A 457 -16.03 14.68 5.89
CA ASP A 457 -16.00 13.32 5.33
C ASP A 457 -16.23 13.34 3.81
N ILE A 458 -17.11 14.22 3.29
CA ILE A 458 -17.29 14.46 1.85
C ILE A 458 -15.99 14.98 1.20
N ILE A 459 -15.28 15.88 1.87
CA ILE A 459 -14.01 16.42 1.37
C ILE A 459 -12.94 15.31 1.30
N ILE A 460 -12.85 14.47 2.32
CA ILE A 460 -11.92 13.32 2.34
C ILE A 460 -12.27 12.35 1.21
N LEU A 461 -13.55 12.03 1.02
CA LEU A 461 -14.01 11.20 -0.09
C LEU A 461 -13.65 11.81 -1.46
N GLY A 462 -13.82 13.12 -1.61
CA GLY A 462 -13.41 13.85 -2.82
C GLY A 462 -11.92 13.73 -3.12
N ALA A 463 -11.07 13.74 -2.09
CA ALA A 463 -9.62 13.54 -2.24
C ALA A 463 -9.25 12.11 -2.67
N PHE A 464 -10.02 11.12 -2.24
CA PHE A 464 -9.88 9.74 -2.74
C PHE A 464 -10.26 9.64 -4.21
N VAL A 465 -11.41 10.21 -4.58
CA VAL A 465 -11.93 10.21 -5.95
C VAL A 465 -10.99 10.97 -6.90
N SER A 466 -10.40 12.09 -6.49
CA SER A 466 -9.50 12.86 -7.34
C SER A 466 -8.22 12.10 -7.71
N GLY A 467 -7.60 11.42 -6.74
CA GLY A 467 -6.43 10.58 -7.03
C GLY A 467 -6.79 9.37 -7.90
N ALA A 468 -7.95 8.74 -7.67
CA ALA A 468 -8.41 7.62 -8.47
C ALA A 468 -8.72 8.03 -9.93
N LEU A 469 -9.30 9.22 -10.14
CA LEU A 469 -9.49 9.80 -11.47
C LEU A 469 -8.17 10.00 -12.19
N PHE A 470 -7.12 10.49 -11.51
CA PHE A 470 -5.80 10.67 -12.11
C PHE A 470 -5.17 9.34 -12.51
N ASP A 471 -5.26 8.32 -11.65
CA ASP A 471 -4.79 6.97 -11.97
C ASP A 471 -5.51 6.39 -13.19
N TYR A 472 -6.83 6.59 -13.28
CA TYR A 472 -7.65 6.15 -14.42
C TYR A 472 -7.17 6.74 -15.75
N PHE A 473 -6.71 7.99 -15.75
CA PHE A 473 -6.14 8.65 -16.93
C PHE A 473 -4.65 8.38 -17.15
N GLY A 474 -4.01 7.55 -16.31
CA GLY A 474 -2.58 7.25 -16.38
C GLY A 474 -1.68 8.40 -15.92
N LEU A 475 -2.22 9.31 -15.10
CA LEU A 475 -1.49 10.39 -14.45
C LEU A 475 -1.06 9.99 -13.03
N ASN A 476 -0.19 10.78 -12.41
CA ASN A 476 0.28 10.48 -11.06
C ASN A 476 -0.81 10.74 -10.00
N VAL A 477 -1.12 9.72 -9.19
CA VAL A 477 -2.11 9.77 -8.10
C VAL A 477 -1.85 10.92 -7.12
N PHE A 478 -0.58 11.15 -6.77
CA PHE A 478 -0.18 12.20 -5.83
C PHE A 478 -0.60 13.59 -6.31
N LEU A 479 -0.46 13.84 -7.62
CA LEU A 479 -0.79 15.13 -8.23
C LEU A 479 -2.29 15.41 -8.15
N GLY A 480 -3.14 14.41 -8.41
CA GLY A 480 -4.60 14.57 -8.35
C GLY A 480 -5.09 14.94 -6.95
N SER A 481 -4.59 14.24 -5.93
CA SER A 481 -4.89 14.54 -4.52
C SER A 481 -4.36 15.90 -4.07
N LEU A 482 -3.16 16.28 -4.52
CA LEU A 482 -2.54 17.56 -4.19
C LEU A 482 -3.32 18.75 -4.79
N VAL A 483 -3.66 18.68 -6.07
CA VAL A 483 -4.42 19.75 -6.75
C VAL A 483 -5.80 19.91 -6.11
N PHE A 484 -6.44 18.81 -5.71
CA PHE A 484 -7.68 18.87 -4.95
C PHE A 484 -7.49 19.50 -3.56
N GLY A 485 -6.38 19.20 -2.87
CA GLY A 485 -6.02 19.81 -1.58
C GLY A 485 -5.86 21.33 -1.66
N LEU A 486 -5.26 21.85 -2.75
CA LEU A 486 -5.11 23.30 -2.99
C LEU A 486 -6.45 24.04 -3.13
N ALA A 487 -7.54 23.32 -3.43
CA ALA A 487 -8.89 23.89 -3.50
C ALA A 487 -9.42 24.28 -2.13
N VAL A 488 -8.98 23.59 -1.08
CA VAL A 488 -9.38 23.85 0.30
C VAL A 488 -8.66 25.12 0.77
N PRO A 489 -9.40 26.18 1.14
CA PRO A 489 -8.77 27.42 1.59
C PRO A 489 -8.01 27.18 2.90
N ALA A 490 -6.77 27.65 2.96
CA ALA A 490 -5.93 27.55 4.14
C ALA A 490 -6.53 28.32 5.32
N GLY A 491 -6.49 27.71 6.51
CA GLY A 491 -6.91 28.30 7.78
C GLY A 491 -8.25 27.78 8.34
N PRO A 492 -8.66 28.26 9.53
CA PRO A 492 -9.90 27.86 10.17
C PRO A 492 -11.16 28.37 9.44
N PRO A 493 -12.32 27.70 9.56
CA PRO A 493 -12.56 26.48 10.34
C PRO A 493 -12.41 25.17 9.53
N LEU A 494 -12.36 25.24 8.19
CA LEU A 494 -12.46 24.06 7.33
C LEU A 494 -11.15 23.27 7.23
N ALA A 495 -10.05 23.92 6.85
CA ALA A 495 -8.76 23.24 6.69
C ALA A 495 -8.27 22.66 8.02
N SER A 496 -8.43 23.39 9.13
CA SER A 496 -8.07 22.91 10.46
C SER A 496 -8.83 21.64 10.86
N ALA A 497 -10.15 21.58 10.57
CA ALA A 497 -10.96 20.40 10.89
C ALA A 497 -10.54 19.16 10.07
N VAL A 498 -10.23 19.34 8.78
CA VAL A 498 -9.76 18.25 7.91
C VAL A 498 -8.37 17.78 8.35
N VAL A 499 -7.45 18.72 8.59
CA VAL A 499 -6.06 18.42 8.99
C VAL A 499 -6.04 17.71 10.34
N GLU A 500 -6.80 18.15 11.34
CA GLU A 500 -6.84 17.50 12.66
C GLU A 500 -7.32 16.05 12.59
N LYS A 501 -8.34 15.75 11.76
CA LYS A 501 -8.83 14.38 11.54
C LYS A 501 -7.80 13.50 10.82
N LEU A 502 -7.18 14.00 9.75
CA LEU A 502 -6.32 13.18 8.88
C LEU A 502 -4.87 13.11 9.34
N GLU A 503 -4.30 14.18 9.87
CA GLU A 503 -2.88 14.29 10.16
C GLU A 503 -2.42 13.19 11.13
N CYS A 504 -3.21 12.90 12.17
CA CYS A 504 -2.89 11.83 13.12
C CYS A 504 -2.81 10.46 12.44
N ILE A 505 -3.72 10.15 11.51
CA ILE A 505 -3.77 8.86 10.82
C ILE A 505 -2.66 8.79 9.75
N VAL A 506 -2.54 9.83 8.93
CA VAL A 506 -1.59 9.87 7.82
C VAL A 506 -0.15 9.89 8.34
N THR A 507 0.20 10.86 9.19
CA THR A 507 1.59 10.98 9.69
C THR A 507 1.92 9.96 10.77
N GLY A 508 0.91 9.51 11.53
CA GLY A 508 1.08 8.57 12.63
C GLY A 508 1.16 7.12 12.18
N VAL A 509 0.39 6.73 11.15
CA VAL A 509 0.28 5.33 10.73
C VAL A 509 0.72 5.14 9.27
N LEU A 510 0.12 5.86 8.33
CA LEU A 510 0.30 5.57 6.90
C LEU A 510 1.69 5.95 6.36
N VAL A 511 2.25 7.07 6.81
CA VAL A 511 3.59 7.55 6.44
C VAL A 511 4.70 6.59 6.87
N PRO A 512 4.76 6.11 8.13
CA PRO A 512 5.72 5.07 8.52
C PRO A 512 5.64 3.81 7.65
N LEU A 513 4.45 3.33 7.34
CA LEU A 513 4.25 2.16 6.48
C LEU A 513 4.73 2.41 5.06
N PHE A 514 4.41 3.57 4.51
CA PHE A 514 4.89 3.99 3.20
C PHE A 514 6.42 4.04 3.14
N MET A 515 7.04 4.66 4.13
CA MET A 515 8.50 4.76 4.20
C MET A 515 9.18 3.41 4.32
N ALA A 516 8.64 2.53 5.16
CA ALA A 516 9.16 1.18 5.29
C ALA A 516 9.04 0.40 3.98
N MET A 517 7.90 0.54 3.27
CA MET A 517 7.71 -0.11 1.96
C MET A 517 8.66 0.38 0.89
N CYS A 518 8.95 1.69 0.83
CA CYS A 518 9.91 2.26 -0.12
C CYS A 518 11.30 1.63 0.04
N THR A 519 11.71 1.30 1.27
CA THR A 519 13.06 0.81 1.59
C THR A 519 13.14 -0.72 1.72
N MET A 520 12.01 -1.41 1.90
CA MET A 520 11.94 -2.87 2.04
C MET A 520 12.51 -3.63 0.83
N GLY A 521 12.36 -3.05 -0.37
CA GLY A 521 12.90 -3.60 -1.61
C GLY A 521 14.26 -3.04 -2.02
N ALA A 522 14.97 -2.33 -1.13
CA ALA A 522 16.33 -1.85 -1.37
C ALA A 522 17.33 -2.92 -0.94
N ASP A 523 18.22 -3.30 -1.86
CA ASP A 523 19.29 -4.28 -1.64
C ASP A 523 20.66 -3.59 -1.60
N PHE A 524 21.11 -3.19 -0.42
CA PHE A 524 22.41 -2.50 -0.29
C PHE A 524 23.61 -3.43 -0.54
N LEU A 525 23.45 -4.73 -0.32
CA LEU A 525 24.51 -5.73 -0.49
C LEU A 525 24.80 -6.08 -1.95
N LYS A 526 23.89 -5.75 -2.88
CA LYS A 526 24.06 -5.98 -4.32
C LYS A 526 24.65 -4.77 -5.05
N ILE A 527 25.03 -3.73 -4.31
CA ILE A 527 25.61 -2.51 -4.89
C ILE A 527 27.03 -2.84 -5.35
N ASP A 528 27.24 -2.92 -6.65
CA ASP A 528 28.57 -3.01 -7.24
C ASP A 528 29.16 -1.61 -7.39
N PHE A 529 30.20 -1.30 -6.61
CA PHE A 529 30.92 -0.03 -6.71
C PHE A 529 31.70 0.13 -8.02
N GLY A 530 31.84 -0.94 -8.81
CA GLY A 530 32.36 -0.93 -10.16
C GLY A 530 31.40 -0.28 -11.17
N ASP A 531 30.09 -0.34 -10.91
CA ASP A 531 29.06 0.05 -11.88
C ASP A 531 29.16 1.52 -12.28
N TYR A 532 29.25 1.74 -13.59
CA TYR A 532 29.32 3.07 -14.18
C TYR A 532 28.05 3.89 -13.92
N LEU A 533 26.90 3.24 -13.79
CA LEU A 533 25.64 3.89 -13.43
C LEU A 533 25.66 4.44 -12.00
N LEU A 534 26.18 3.67 -11.04
CA LEU A 534 26.29 4.11 -9.65
C LEU A 534 27.24 5.32 -9.53
N LYS A 535 28.43 5.24 -10.16
CA LYS A 535 29.42 6.33 -10.17
C LYS A 535 28.85 7.62 -10.78
N SER A 536 28.21 7.51 -11.94
CA SER A 536 27.59 8.67 -12.60
C SER A 536 26.44 9.25 -11.79
N THR A 537 25.60 8.41 -11.17
CA THR A 537 24.51 8.85 -10.29
C THR A 537 25.06 9.56 -9.05
N ALA A 538 26.09 9.02 -8.41
CA ALA A 538 26.70 9.62 -7.22
C ALA A 538 27.28 11.02 -7.51
N ILE A 539 27.97 11.19 -8.65
CA ILE A 539 28.51 12.48 -9.09
C ILE A 539 27.36 13.48 -9.34
N VAL A 540 26.31 13.08 -10.05
CA VAL A 540 25.16 13.95 -10.33
C VAL A 540 24.47 14.37 -9.04
N VAL A 541 24.21 13.44 -8.11
CA VAL A 541 23.59 13.74 -6.80
C VAL A 541 24.45 14.73 -6.01
N PHE A 542 25.77 14.50 -5.93
CA PHE A 542 26.69 15.37 -5.22
C PHE A 542 26.70 16.80 -5.80
N VAL A 543 26.82 16.94 -7.12
CA VAL A 543 26.82 18.24 -7.79
C VAL A 543 25.49 18.97 -7.63
N VAL A 544 24.36 18.25 -7.72
CA VAL A 544 23.02 18.82 -7.53
C VAL A 544 22.82 19.34 -6.11
N ILE A 545 23.24 18.58 -5.09
CA ILE A 545 23.15 19.00 -3.68
C ILE A 545 24.00 20.25 -3.44
N LEU A 546 25.25 20.27 -3.91
CA LEU A 546 26.13 21.44 -3.78
C LEU A 546 25.56 22.67 -4.50
N THR A 547 25.08 22.48 -5.73
CA THR A 547 24.48 23.56 -6.52
C THR A 547 23.24 24.11 -5.82
N LYS A 548 22.41 23.25 -5.24
CA LYS A 548 21.19 23.64 -4.51
C LYS A 548 21.52 24.44 -3.26
N PHE A 549 22.52 24.00 -2.50
CA PHE A 549 23.00 24.72 -1.34
C PHE A 549 23.51 26.13 -1.71
N VAL A 550 24.39 26.22 -2.71
CA VAL A 550 24.98 27.50 -3.16
C VAL A 550 23.93 28.42 -3.78
N SER A 551 23.08 27.90 -4.66
CA SER A 551 22.03 28.67 -5.34
C SER A 551 20.99 29.24 -4.38
N TYR A 552 20.73 28.59 -3.25
CA TYR A 552 19.88 29.16 -2.23
C TYR A 552 20.61 30.15 -1.30
N LEU A 553 21.88 29.90 -0.99
CA LEU A 553 22.70 30.75 -0.12
C LEU A 553 23.02 32.12 -0.75
N VAL A 554 23.36 32.16 -2.05
CA VAL A 554 23.80 33.38 -2.74
C VAL A 554 22.75 34.51 -2.69
N PRO A 555 21.47 34.30 -3.03
CA PRO A 555 20.44 35.34 -2.90
C PRO A 555 20.28 35.84 -1.47
N LEU A 556 20.34 34.96 -0.47
CA LEU A 556 20.17 35.35 0.93
C LEU A 556 21.28 36.30 1.40
N LEU A 557 22.52 36.02 0.99
CA LEU A 557 23.66 36.90 1.28
C LEU A 557 23.57 38.22 0.51
N TYR A 558 23.11 38.19 -0.75
CA TYR A 558 22.89 39.40 -1.56
C TYR A 558 21.87 40.35 -0.92
N PHE A 559 20.81 39.81 -0.34
CA PHE A 559 19.80 40.57 0.39
C PHE A 559 20.20 40.91 1.84
N LYS A 560 21.48 40.73 2.21
CA LYS A 560 22.08 41.10 3.50
C LYS A 560 21.46 40.39 4.73
N LEU A 561 21.00 39.15 4.57
CA LEU A 561 20.63 38.31 5.71
C LEU A 561 21.90 37.94 6.52
N PRO A 562 21.87 37.94 7.87
CA PRO A 562 23.00 37.44 8.66
C PRO A 562 23.45 36.05 8.22
N LYS A 563 24.77 35.85 8.16
CA LYS A 563 25.39 34.64 7.57
C LYS A 563 24.93 33.35 8.26
N GLN A 564 24.73 33.38 9.58
CA GLN A 564 24.29 32.20 10.35
C GLN A 564 22.87 31.78 9.96
N ASP A 565 21.96 32.75 9.85
CA ASP A 565 20.58 32.51 9.43
C ASP A 565 20.53 32.01 7.98
N ALA A 566 21.37 32.60 7.11
CA ALA A 566 21.42 32.22 5.70
C ALA A 566 21.90 30.78 5.50
N LEU A 567 22.95 30.39 6.25
CA LEU A 567 23.45 29.01 6.27
C LEU A 567 22.40 28.04 6.81
N SER A 568 21.71 28.40 7.90
CA SER A 568 20.68 27.55 8.49
C SER A 568 19.54 27.24 7.49
N LEU A 569 19.06 28.26 6.77
CA LEU A 569 18.00 28.09 5.77
C LEU A 569 18.48 27.30 4.54
N ALA A 570 19.74 27.48 4.12
CA ALA A 570 20.31 26.71 3.01
C ALA A 570 20.44 25.21 3.33
N PHE A 571 20.86 24.85 4.54
CA PHE A 571 20.83 23.46 4.99
C PHE A 571 19.41 22.92 5.05
N LEU A 572 18.48 23.73 5.57
CA LEU A 572 17.09 23.32 5.76
C LEU A 572 16.39 23.01 4.42
N ILE A 573 16.59 23.81 3.38
CA ILE A 573 15.99 23.56 2.05
C ILE A 573 16.71 22.45 1.26
N SER A 574 17.95 22.14 1.64
CA SER A 574 18.69 21.03 1.04
C SER A 574 18.26 19.66 1.61
N THR A 575 17.47 19.65 2.69
CA THR A 575 16.94 18.41 3.27
C THR A 575 16.02 17.67 2.31
N LYS A 576 16.00 16.34 2.45
CA LYS A 576 15.22 15.41 1.65
C LYS A 576 14.24 14.65 2.53
N GLY A 577 13.12 14.22 1.97
CA GLY A 577 12.10 13.55 2.74
C GLY A 577 11.28 12.55 1.95
N ILE A 578 10.02 12.46 2.35
CA ILE A 578 9.09 11.41 1.95
C ILE A 578 8.68 11.46 0.49
N VAL A 579 8.57 12.67 -0.07
CA VAL A 579 8.10 12.86 -1.45
C VAL A 579 9.19 12.42 -2.44
N GLU A 580 10.46 12.66 -2.13
CA GLU A 580 11.56 12.21 -2.97
C GLU A 580 11.71 10.69 -2.96
N LEU A 581 11.64 10.06 -1.77
CA LEU A 581 11.64 8.60 -1.67
C LEU A 581 10.48 7.97 -2.42
N GLY A 582 9.27 8.54 -2.28
CA GLY A 582 8.11 8.12 -3.05
C GLY A 582 8.29 8.24 -4.56
N SER A 583 8.92 9.33 -5.01
CA SER A 583 9.22 9.54 -6.41
C SER A 583 10.22 8.50 -6.94
N PHE A 584 11.25 8.13 -6.16
CA PHE A 584 12.18 7.04 -6.52
C PHE A 584 11.47 5.69 -6.65
N THR A 585 10.59 5.37 -5.70
CA THR A 585 9.79 4.14 -5.77
C THR A 585 8.89 4.13 -7.01
N TYR A 586 8.23 5.24 -7.33
CA TYR A 586 7.40 5.37 -8.53
C TYR A 586 8.22 5.15 -9.83
N MET A 587 9.44 5.69 -9.89
CA MET A 587 10.33 5.51 -11.05
C MET A 587 10.82 4.07 -11.20
N LYS A 588 11.08 3.38 -10.09
CA LYS A 588 11.39 1.94 -10.07
C LYS A 588 10.25 1.12 -10.67
N GLU A 589 8.99 1.45 -10.36
CA GLU A 589 7.84 0.74 -10.90
C GLU A 589 7.64 0.95 -12.40
N LEU A 590 7.96 2.14 -12.90
CA LEU A 590 7.97 2.43 -14.34
C LEU A 590 9.08 1.67 -15.08
N GLY A 591 9.96 0.96 -14.37
CA GLY A 591 11.08 0.21 -14.92
C GLY A 591 12.17 1.11 -15.49
N VAL A 592 12.28 2.34 -14.96
CA VAL A 592 13.31 3.30 -15.38
C VAL A 592 14.52 3.26 -14.47
N CYS A 593 14.39 2.78 -13.23
CA CYS A 593 15.47 2.65 -12.25
C CYS A 593 15.46 1.29 -11.57
#